data_AF-A0A7Y8EMQ9-F1
#
_entry.id   AF-A0A7Y8EMQ9-F1
#
_cell.length_a   1.000
_cell.length_b   1.000
_cell.length_c   1.000
_cell.angle_alpha   90.00
_cell.angle_beta   90.00
_cell.angle_gamma   90.00
#
_symmetry.space_group_name_H-M   'P 1'
#
loop_
_entity.id
_entity.type
_entity.pdbx_description
1 polymer ?
#
loop_
_entity_poly.entity_id
_entity_poly.type
_entity_poly.pdbx_seq_one_letter_code
_entity_poly.pdbx_strand_id
1 'polypeptide(L)'
;GSVDEARYEITLEPHFALLGRGQQFRIYQHQSVPQIVESILRNRHDFEGQDFFFNLVRDYPKRDQVMQYGESDLAFITRLLADVGIWYRFTRDERLNIEVVEFHDDQRHYQFNVELAYRPQSGLSSTGQDGVWNLQSSHQVVEKHVNIRSYHHRVAHAHLNGEIDQTRGATTTYGEAYHYAEPYTVMGDRYAFDEDLQSESGYFYAR
;
A
#
# COMPACT_ATOMS: atom_id res chain seq x y z
N GLY A 1 -13.13 11.51 -44.08
CA GLY A 1 -11.73 11.69 -43.65
C GLY A 1 -10.89 11.85 -44.90
N SER A 2 -9.95 12.80 -44.90
CA SER A 2 -8.96 12.90 -45.98
C SER A 2 -8.12 11.62 -46.01
N VAL A 3 -7.63 11.23 -47.19
CA VAL A 3 -6.81 10.01 -47.40
C VAL A 3 -5.42 10.14 -46.74
N ASP A 4 -5.07 11.36 -46.28
CA ASP A 4 -3.76 11.71 -45.72
C ASP A 4 -3.70 11.83 -44.18
N GLU A 5 -4.70 11.33 -43.43
CA GLU A 5 -4.69 11.34 -41.96
C GLU A 5 -4.31 9.95 -41.40
N ALA A 6 -3.25 9.89 -40.59
CA ALA A 6 -2.91 8.72 -39.78
C ALA A 6 -3.26 8.98 -38.31
N ARG A 7 -3.93 8.01 -37.66
CA ARG A 7 -4.29 8.07 -36.24
C ARG A 7 -3.40 7.11 -35.45
N TYR A 8 -2.89 7.58 -34.33
CA TYR A 8 -2.09 6.80 -33.40
C TYR A 8 -2.75 6.82 -32.03
N GLU A 9 -2.58 5.72 -31.30
CA GLU A 9 -2.96 5.59 -29.90
C GLU A 9 -1.71 5.26 -29.11
N ILE A 10 -1.54 5.93 -27.97
CA ILE A 10 -0.40 5.75 -27.07
C ILE A 10 -0.97 5.60 -25.66
N THR A 11 -0.52 4.57 -24.94
CA THR A 11 -0.78 4.40 -23.51
C THR A 11 0.47 4.79 -22.74
N LEU A 12 0.33 5.69 -21.77
CA LEU A 12 1.40 6.09 -20.88
C LEU A 12 1.29 5.29 -19.58
N GLU A 13 2.37 4.59 -19.22
CA GLU A 13 2.49 3.82 -17.99
C GLU A 13 3.78 4.23 -17.27
N PRO A 14 3.83 4.19 -15.92
CA PRO A 14 5.06 4.44 -15.19
C PRO A 14 6.11 3.36 -15.52
N HIS A 15 7.40 3.67 -15.34
CA HIS A 15 8.48 2.71 -15.55
C HIS A 15 8.26 1.43 -14.73
N PHE A 16 7.69 1.61 -13.53
CA PHE A 16 7.28 0.55 -12.61
C PHE A 16 6.31 -0.49 -13.21
N ALA A 17 5.55 -0.16 -14.25
CA ALA A 17 4.64 -1.10 -14.91
C ALA A 17 5.38 -2.25 -15.63
N LEU A 18 6.65 -2.04 -16.01
CA LEU A 18 7.48 -3.08 -16.63
C LEU A 18 7.71 -4.29 -15.71
N LEU A 19 7.66 -4.09 -14.38
CA LEU A 19 7.78 -5.17 -13.40
C LEU A 19 6.63 -6.19 -13.49
N GLY A 20 5.54 -5.83 -14.20
CA GLY A 20 4.43 -6.73 -14.50
C GLY A 20 4.73 -7.74 -15.61
N ARG A 21 5.88 -7.63 -16.28
CA ARG A 21 6.24 -8.51 -17.41
C ARG A 21 6.92 -9.79 -16.89
N GLY A 22 6.26 -10.92 -17.09
CA GLY A 22 6.79 -12.26 -16.77
C GLY A 22 6.34 -12.81 -15.41
N GLN A 23 6.89 -13.97 -15.04
CA GLN A 23 6.58 -14.68 -13.80
C GLN A 23 7.84 -15.22 -13.16
N GLN A 24 7.84 -15.30 -11.83
CA GLN A 24 9.04 -15.54 -11.05
C GLN A 24 8.79 -16.56 -9.93
N PHE A 25 9.85 -17.28 -9.59
CA PHE A 25 9.90 -18.22 -8.48
C PHE A 25 11.17 -17.96 -7.69
N ARG A 26 11.07 -17.33 -6.52
CA ARG A 26 12.24 -16.91 -5.75
C ARG A 26 11.97 -16.94 -4.25
N ILE A 27 13.00 -17.32 -3.50
CA ILE A 27 13.00 -17.32 -2.04
C ILE A 27 13.83 -16.12 -1.55
N TYR A 28 13.26 -15.34 -0.64
CA TYR A 28 13.94 -14.28 0.12
C TYR A 28 14.02 -14.72 1.58
N GLN A 29 15.19 -14.62 2.19
CA GLN A 29 15.42 -15.04 3.58
C GLN A 29 16.02 -13.89 4.38
N HIS A 30 15.64 -13.81 5.66
CA HIS A 30 16.16 -12.86 6.64
C HIS A 30 16.16 -11.40 6.17
N GLN A 31 15.10 -11.01 5.46
CA GLN A 31 14.88 -9.68 4.92
C GLN A 31 13.50 -9.17 5.32
N SER A 32 13.40 -7.87 5.62
CA SER A 32 12.11 -7.20 5.81
C SER A 32 11.41 -6.95 4.47
N VAL A 33 10.12 -6.63 4.50
CA VAL A 33 9.38 -6.30 3.27
C VAL A 33 10.05 -5.16 2.48
N PRO A 34 10.42 -4.01 3.07
CA PRO A 34 11.14 -2.95 2.34
C PRO A 34 12.47 -3.44 1.73
N GLN A 35 13.22 -4.29 2.43
CA GLN A 35 14.48 -4.85 1.93
C GLN A 35 14.26 -5.76 0.71
N ILE A 36 13.21 -6.60 0.74
CA ILE A 36 12.85 -7.45 -0.39
C ILE A 36 12.50 -6.58 -1.60
N VAL A 37 11.64 -5.57 -1.42
CA VAL A 37 11.23 -4.67 -2.50
C VAL A 37 12.44 -3.93 -3.07
N GLU A 38 13.27 -3.32 -2.23
CA GLU A 38 14.51 -2.67 -2.65
C GLU A 38 15.41 -3.63 -3.45
N SER A 39 15.58 -4.88 -2.97
CA SER A 39 16.41 -5.87 -3.66
C SER A 39 15.88 -6.22 -5.06
N ILE A 40 14.56 -6.21 -5.26
CA ILE A 40 13.95 -6.46 -6.57
C ILE A 40 14.20 -5.27 -7.48
N LEU A 41 13.92 -4.05 -7.00
CA LEU A 41 14.07 -2.82 -7.78
C LEU A 41 15.52 -2.66 -8.26
N ARG A 42 16.50 -2.79 -7.37
CA ARG A 42 17.91 -2.61 -7.71
C ARG A 42 18.48 -3.74 -8.54
N ASN A 43 18.31 -4.99 -8.11
CA ASN A 43 19.08 -6.10 -8.67
C ASN A 43 18.44 -6.72 -9.92
N ARG A 44 17.18 -6.39 -10.22
CA ARG A 44 16.45 -7.01 -11.33
C ARG A 44 15.95 -6.02 -12.37
N HIS A 45 15.66 -4.80 -11.93
CA HIS A 45 15.06 -3.76 -12.78
C HIS A 45 15.95 -2.52 -12.87
N ASP A 46 17.18 -2.61 -12.36
CA ASP A 46 18.23 -1.60 -12.46
C ASP A 46 17.82 -0.21 -11.94
N PHE A 47 16.89 -0.15 -10.98
CA PHE A 47 16.54 1.11 -10.33
C PHE A 47 17.71 1.62 -9.49
N GLU A 48 18.11 2.85 -9.73
CA GLU A 48 19.14 3.57 -8.98
C GLU A 48 18.56 4.20 -7.71
N GLY A 49 19.43 4.70 -6.83
CA GLY A 49 18.99 5.30 -5.56
C GLY A 49 18.14 6.56 -5.70
N GLN A 50 18.13 7.19 -6.88
CA GLN A 50 17.33 8.37 -7.18
C GLN A 50 15.95 8.03 -7.75
N ASP A 51 15.74 6.79 -8.21
CA ASP A 51 14.49 6.37 -8.87
C ASP A 51 13.40 5.98 -7.87
N PHE A 52 13.77 5.74 -6.61
CA PHE A 52 12.84 5.41 -5.54
C PHE A 52 13.40 5.73 -4.16
N PHE A 53 12.52 5.92 -3.19
CA PHE A 53 12.91 5.97 -1.78
C PHE A 53 11.82 5.46 -0.85
N PHE A 54 12.25 5.02 0.34
CA PHE A 54 11.38 4.62 1.43
C PHE A 54 11.36 5.73 2.48
N ASN A 55 10.20 6.29 2.75
CA ASN A 55 9.98 7.21 3.86
C ASN A 55 8.86 6.62 4.72
N LEU A 56 9.28 5.72 5.60
CA LEU A 56 8.44 4.91 6.46
C LEU A 56 8.60 5.40 7.90
N VAL A 57 7.49 5.54 8.62
CA VAL A 57 7.48 5.91 10.03
C VAL A 57 7.80 4.69 10.90
N ARG A 58 7.42 3.50 10.45
CA ARG A 58 7.57 2.25 11.21
C ARG A 58 8.82 1.48 10.82
N ASP A 59 9.32 0.71 11.79
CA ASP A 59 10.27 -0.35 11.53
C ASP A 59 9.55 -1.65 11.12
N TYR A 60 10.10 -2.34 10.11
CA TYR A 60 9.56 -3.61 9.61
C TYR A 60 10.49 -4.77 9.97
N PRO A 61 9.99 -5.83 10.63
CA PRO A 61 10.83 -6.95 11.04
C PRO A 61 11.34 -7.74 9.84
N LYS A 62 12.47 -8.42 10.03
CA LYS A 62 12.96 -9.38 9.06
C LYS A 62 12.12 -10.65 9.13
N ARG A 63 11.68 -11.13 7.97
CA ARG A 63 10.99 -12.42 7.86
C ARG A 63 12.00 -13.54 7.70
N ASP A 64 11.73 -14.70 8.28
CA ASP A 64 12.58 -15.89 8.13
C ASP A 64 12.65 -16.30 6.66
N GLN A 65 11.49 -16.37 6.01
CA GLN A 65 11.38 -16.73 4.60
C GLN A 65 10.14 -16.09 3.96
N VAL A 66 10.30 -15.58 2.74
CA VAL A 66 9.22 -15.12 1.86
C VAL A 66 9.40 -15.76 0.49
N MET A 67 8.32 -16.29 -0.08
CA MET A 67 8.32 -16.91 -1.40
C MET A 67 7.53 -16.04 -2.39
N GLN A 68 8.15 -15.76 -3.52
CA GLN A 68 7.46 -15.32 -4.73
C GLN A 68 7.17 -16.58 -5.56
N TYR A 69 5.91 -16.84 -5.90
CA TYR A 69 5.52 -18.10 -6.53
C TYR A 69 4.55 -17.88 -7.70
N GLY A 70 5.06 -17.97 -8.93
CA GLY A 70 4.24 -17.94 -10.14
C GLY A 70 3.59 -16.57 -10.42
N GLU A 71 4.12 -15.51 -9.84
CA GLU A 71 3.63 -14.13 -9.97
C GLU A 71 4.73 -13.21 -10.54
N SER A 72 4.33 -12.08 -11.11
CA SER A 72 5.26 -11.05 -11.60
C SER A 72 5.92 -10.30 -10.43
N ASP A 73 6.99 -9.55 -10.70
CA ASP A 73 7.62 -8.74 -9.65
C ASP A 73 6.67 -7.62 -9.18
N LEU A 74 5.90 -7.03 -10.10
CA LEU A 74 4.88 -6.03 -9.76
C LEU A 74 3.81 -6.63 -8.84
N ALA A 75 3.22 -7.76 -9.21
CA ALA A 75 2.18 -8.40 -8.40
C ALA A 75 2.71 -8.78 -7.01
N PHE A 76 3.94 -9.31 -6.95
CA PHE A 76 4.59 -9.68 -5.69
C PHE A 76 4.84 -8.46 -4.79
N ILE A 77 5.39 -7.38 -5.34
CA ILE A 77 5.64 -6.14 -4.59
C ILE A 77 4.31 -5.55 -4.10
N THR A 78 3.31 -5.41 -4.98
CA THR A 78 2.00 -4.86 -4.60
C THR A 78 1.35 -5.66 -3.48
N ARG A 79 1.40 -6.99 -3.55
CA ARG A 79 0.87 -7.86 -2.50
C ARG A 79 1.63 -7.70 -1.18
N LEU A 80 2.96 -7.78 -1.21
CA LEU A 80 3.78 -7.65 0.00
C LEU A 80 3.61 -6.29 0.70
N LEU A 81 3.55 -5.21 -0.08
CA LEU A 81 3.37 -3.87 0.47
C LEU A 81 1.97 -3.71 1.08
N ALA A 82 0.93 -4.22 0.40
CA ALA A 82 -0.44 -4.20 0.91
C ALA A 82 -0.57 -5.02 2.21
N ASP A 83 0.06 -6.19 2.30
CA ASP A 83 0.07 -7.03 3.50
C ASP A 83 0.59 -6.27 4.74
N VAL A 84 1.49 -5.30 4.55
CA VAL A 84 2.10 -4.53 5.63
C VAL A 84 1.71 -3.05 5.62
N GLY A 85 0.65 -2.71 4.87
CA GLY A 85 0.09 -1.36 4.76
C GLY A 85 1.07 -0.28 4.30
N ILE A 86 2.05 -0.64 3.47
CA ILE A 86 2.87 0.33 2.75
C ILE A 86 2.13 0.65 1.45
N TRP A 87 1.90 1.93 1.20
CA TRP A 87 1.40 2.45 -0.07
C TRP A 87 2.53 3.13 -0.84
N TYR A 88 2.33 3.36 -2.13
CA TYR A 88 3.29 4.09 -2.94
C TYR A 88 2.61 5.03 -3.93
N ARG A 89 3.36 6.04 -4.37
CA ARG A 89 2.95 6.96 -5.42
C ARG A 89 4.10 7.26 -6.37
N PHE A 90 3.75 7.74 -7.56
CA PHE A 90 4.71 8.23 -8.54
C PHE A 90 4.77 9.75 -8.46
N THR A 91 5.96 10.29 -8.26
CA THR A 91 6.24 11.73 -8.29
C THR A 91 7.27 12.02 -9.36
N ARG A 92 7.48 13.31 -9.64
CA ARG A 92 8.52 13.78 -10.54
C ARG A 92 9.49 14.64 -9.75
N ASP A 93 10.76 14.28 -9.75
CA ASP A 93 11.80 15.14 -9.20
C ASP A 93 12.01 16.32 -10.16
N GLU A 94 11.73 17.55 -9.71
CA GLU A 94 11.83 18.74 -10.56
C GLU A 94 13.26 19.10 -10.96
N ARG A 95 14.26 18.68 -10.17
CA ARG A 95 15.68 19.01 -10.38
C ARG A 95 16.34 18.05 -11.36
N LEU A 96 16.08 16.75 -11.19
CA LEU A 96 16.63 15.68 -12.03
C LEU A 96 15.75 15.39 -13.24
N ASN A 97 14.49 15.82 -13.21
CA ASN A 97 13.49 15.56 -14.25
C ASN A 97 13.27 14.06 -14.52
N ILE A 98 13.22 13.28 -13.44
CA ILE A 98 12.98 11.84 -13.46
C ILE A 98 11.67 11.51 -12.73
N GLU A 99 11.08 10.37 -13.09
CA GLU A 99 10.02 9.74 -12.29
C GLU A 99 10.65 9.10 -11.05
N VAL A 100 10.00 9.27 -9.90
CA VAL A 100 10.43 8.68 -8.62
C VAL A 100 9.26 7.92 -8.01
N VAL A 101 9.52 6.72 -7.51
CA VAL A 101 8.55 5.93 -6.74
C VAL A 101 8.77 6.15 -5.25
N GLU A 102 7.76 6.69 -4.56
CA GLU A 102 7.83 6.99 -3.13
C GLU A 102 7.02 5.98 -2.33
N PHE A 103 7.65 5.29 -1.38
CA PHE A 103 7.00 4.31 -0.49
C PHE A 103 6.77 4.90 0.91
N HIS A 104 5.54 4.76 1.42
CA HIS A 104 5.06 5.37 2.65
C HIS A 104 4.09 4.46 3.41
N ASP A 105 3.97 4.64 4.72
CA ASP A 105 3.10 3.84 5.61
C ASP A 105 2.20 4.69 6.53
N ASP A 106 2.25 6.02 6.39
CA ASP A 106 1.54 6.97 7.24
C ASP A 106 0.90 8.11 6.44
N GLN A 107 -0.27 8.57 6.90
CA GLN A 107 -1.02 9.67 6.29
C GLN A 107 -0.27 10.99 6.27
N ARG A 108 0.73 11.20 7.16
CA ARG A 108 1.57 12.40 7.21
C ARG A 108 2.32 12.66 5.90
N HIS A 109 2.45 11.66 5.04
CA HIS A 109 3.09 11.78 3.72
C HIS A 109 2.13 12.19 2.60
N TYR A 110 0.84 12.34 2.90
CA TYR A 110 -0.11 12.94 1.96
C TYR A 110 0.18 14.42 1.72
N GLN A 111 -0.28 14.92 0.57
CA GLN A 111 -0.26 16.34 0.30
C GLN A 111 -1.41 17.00 1.05
N PHE A 112 -1.08 17.85 2.01
CA PHE A 112 -2.05 18.63 2.78
C PHE A 112 -2.21 20.04 2.20
N ASN A 113 -3.27 20.73 2.63
CA ASN A 113 -3.54 22.14 2.33
C ASN A 113 -3.73 22.44 0.83
N VAL A 114 -4.26 21.48 0.08
CA VAL A 114 -4.73 21.72 -1.30
C VAL A 114 -6.15 22.29 -1.23
N GLU A 115 -6.29 23.56 -1.58
CA GLU A 115 -7.59 24.25 -1.63
C GLU A 115 -8.03 24.42 -3.09
N LEU A 116 -9.20 23.85 -3.43
CA LEU A 116 -9.83 24.01 -4.74
C LEU A 116 -11.27 24.49 -4.56
N ALA A 117 -11.68 25.52 -5.28
CA ALA A 117 -13.03 26.06 -5.21
C ALA A 117 -14.04 25.10 -5.84
N TYR A 118 -15.17 24.84 -5.17
CA TYR A 118 -16.30 24.12 -5.77
C TYR A 118 -17.09 25.02 -6.71
N ARG A 119 -17.22 24.62 -7.97
CA ARG A 119 -17.86 25.38 -9.06
C ARG A 119 -18.73 24.46 -9.91
N PRO A 120 -20.06 24.42 -9.67
CA PRO A 120 -20.96 23.57 -10.46
C PRO A 120 -21.02 24.06 -11.91
N GLN A 121 -21.21 23.12 -12.84
CA GLN A 121 -21.16 23.38 -14.29
C GLN A 121 -22.39 24.13 -14.85
N SER A 122 -23.22 24.74 -13.99
CA SER A 122 -24.51 25.34 -14.30
C SER A 122 -24.47 26.82 -14.72
N GLY A 123 -23.32 27.34 -15.16
CA GLY A 123 -23.15 28.75 -15.56
C GLY A 123 -22.33 28.97 -16.84
N LEU A 124 -22.45 30.17 -17.44
CA LEU A 124 -21.70 30.61 -18.63
C LEU A 124 -20.28 31.13 -18.32
N SER A 125 -19.87 31.09 -17.06
CA SER A 125 -18.62 31.66 -16.57
C SER A 125 -17.55 30.60 -16.37
N SER A 126 -16.59 30.51 -17.30
CA SER A 126 -15.27 29.93 -17.03
C SER A 126 -14.35 31.07 -16.58
N THR A 127 -13.86 31.00 -15.34
CA THR A 127 -12.90 31.98 -14.79
C THR A 127 -11.45 31.63 -15.14
N GLY A 128 -11.21 30.56 -15.92
CA GLY A 128 -9.86 30.10 -16.30
C GLY A 128 -9.00 29.58 -15.13
N GLN A 129 -9.61 29.38 -13.96
CA GLN A 129 -8.96 28.86 -12.75
C GLN A 129 -9.46 27.45 -12.44
N ASP A 130 -8.58 26.61 -11.90
CA ASP A 130 -8.92 25.25 -11.48
C ASP A 130 -9.99 25.24 -10.36
N GLY A 131 -10.82 24.20 -10.36
CA GLY A 131 -11.89 24.02 -9.39
C GLY A 131 -12.55 22.64 -9.50
N VAL A 132 -13.29 22.26 -8.47
CA VAL A 132 -14.04 20.99 -8.40
C VAL A 132 -15.46 21.22 -8.89
N TRP A 133 -15.95 20.44 -9.85
CA TRP A 133 -17.30 20.59 -10.40
C TRP A 133 -18.30 19.54 -9.93
N ASN A 134 -17.83 18.44 -9.34
CA ASN A 134 -18.69 17.38 -8.82
C ASN A 134 -18.09 16.79 -7.53
N LEU A 135 -18.95 16.49 -6.56
CA LEU A 135 -18.60 15.83 -5.31
C LEU A 135 -19.60 14.69 -5.10
N GLN A 136 -19.07 13.47 -4.94
CA GLN A 136 -19.85 12.28 -4.68
C GLN A 136 -19.33 11.61 -3.40
N SER A 137 -20.24 11.18 -2.54
CA SER A 137 -19.92 10.38 -1.36
C SER A 137 -20.55 9.00 -1.49
N SER A 138 -19.78 7.96 -1.17
CA SER A 138 -20.19 6.56 -1.21
C SER A 138 -19.82 5.90 0.11
N HIS A 139 -20.69 5.06 0.63
CA HIS A 139 -20.50 4.40 1.92
C HIS A 139 -20.75 2.91 1.77
N GLN A 140 -19.95 2.10 2.47
CA GLN A 140 -20.10 0.66 2.54
C GLN A 140 -20.03 0.23 4.01
N VAL A 141 -20.86 -0.75 4.38
CA VAL A 141 -20.80 -1.36 5.70
C VAL A 141 -19.53 -2.21 5.79
N VAL A 142 -18.77 -2.02 6.86
CA VAL A 142 -17.55 -2.78 7.18
C VAL A 142 -17.75 -3.65 8.41
N GLU A 143 -16.86 -4.61 8.57
CA GLU A 143 -16.84 -5.57 9.66
C GLU A 143 -16.75 -4.87 11.01
N LYS A 144 -17.50 -5.38 11.98
CA LYS A 144 -17.55 -4.80 13.32
C LYS A 144 -16.41 -5.31 14.19
N HIS A 145 -16.14 -6.62 14.15
CA HIS A 145 -15.12 -7.27 14.96
C HIS A 145 -14.16 -8.06 14.07
N VAL A 146 -12.86 -8.00 14.38
CA VAL A 146 -11.84 -8.83 13.72
C VAL A 146 -11.20 -9.73 14.78
N ASN A 147 -11.32 -11.03 14.56
CA ASN A 147 -10.69 -12.07 15.36
C ASN A 147 -9.45 -12.56 14.62
N ILE A 148 -8.32 -12.61 15.32
CA ILE A 148 -7.05 -13.05 14.78
C ILE A 148 -6.48 -14.19 15.61
N ARG A 149 -5.88 -15.16 14.91
CA ARG A 149 -5.20 -16.28 15.55
C ARG A 149 -4.02 -16.77 14.72
N SER A 150 -2.89 -17.01 15.39
CA SER A 150 -1.73 -17.65 14.76
C SER A 150 -1.15 -18.72 15.67
N TYR A 151 -0.24 -19.53 15.12
CA TYR A 151 0.48 -20.56 15.84
C TYR A 151 1.97 -20.51 15.48
N HIS A 152 2.81 -20.34 16.50
CA HIS A 152 4.26 -20.33 16.33
C HIS A 152 4.87 -21.59 16.97
N HIS A 153 5.31 -22.54 16.13
CA HIS A 153 5.80 -23.84 16.58
C HIS A 153 7.02 -23.78 17.53
N ARG A 154 7.91 -22.78 17.37
CA ARG A 154 9.08 -22.60 18.26
C ARG A 154 8.68 -22.14 19.66
N VAL A 155 7.53 -21.48 19.78
CA VAL A 155 6.97 -20.99 21.04
C VAL A 155 5.52 -21.45 21.12
N ALA A 156 5.30 -22.77 21.16
CA ALA A 156 3.97 -23.37 21.05
C ALA A 156 2.97 -22.93 22.14
N HIS A 157 3.45 -22.36 23.25
CA HIS A 157 2.65 -21.81 24.34
C HIS A 157 2.35 -20.31 24.19
N ALA A 158 2.80 -19.65 23.12
CA ALA A 158 2.54 -18.24 22.88
C ALA A 158 1.03 -18.00 22.73
N HIS A 159 0.52 -17.02 23.47
CA HIS A 159 -0.86 -16.56 23.32
C HIS A 159 -0.96 -15.64 22.10
N LEU A 160 -1.28 -16.21 20.95
CA LEU A 160 -1.38 -15.53 19.66
C LEU A 160 -2.83 -15.38 19.18
N ASN A 161 -3.78 -15.24 20.12
CA ASN A 161 -5.19 -15.01 19.82
C ASN A 161 -5.56 -13.60 20.27
N GLY A 162 -6.30 -12.87 19.45
CA GLY A 162 -6.81 -11.53 19.80
C GLY A 162 -8.09 -11.18 19.07
N GLU A 163 -8.74 -10.14 19.57
CA GLU A 163 -9.95 -9.57 18.99
C GLU A 163 -9.81 -8.04 18.99
N ILE A 164 -10.23 -7.38 17.91
CA ILE A 164 -10.32 -5.93 17.83
C ILE A 164 -11.75 -5.51 17.48
N ASP A 165 -12.21 -4.44 18.12
CA ASP A 165 -13.44 -3.73 17.75
C ASP A 165 -13.08 -2.63 16.76
N GLN A 166 -13.60 -2.75 15.53
CA GLN A 166 -13.36 -1.82 14.44
C GLN A 166 -14.37 -0.67 14.35
N THR A 167 -15.37 -0.65 15.24
CA THR A 167 -16.45 0.36 15.18
C THR A 167 -15.90 1.77 15.26
N ARG A 168 -14.85 2.01 16.05
CA ARG A 168 -14.40 3.36 16.44
C ARG A 168 -15.57 4.24 16.93
N GLY A 169 -16.60 3.62 17.53
CA GLY A 169 -17.83 4.29 17.97
C GLY A 169 -18.96 4.38 16.94
N ALA A 170 -18.78 3.88 15.71
CA ALA A 170 -19.82 3.83 14.69
C ALA A 170 -20.88 2.76 15.00
N THR A 171 -22.14 3.09 14.75
CA THR A 171 -23.29 2.17 14.95
C THR A 171 -23.70 1.42 13.70
N THR A 172 -23.10 1.74 12.55
CA THR A 172 -23.48 1.22 11.22
C THR A 172 -22.57 0.09 10.72
N THR A 173 -21.66 -0.42 11.54
CA THR A 173 -20.82 -1.59 11.24
C THR A 173 -21.55 -2.89 11.55
N TYR A 174 -21.18 -3.98 10.88
CA TYR A 174 -21.86 -5.27 11.05
C TYR A 174 -20.94 -6.47 10.76
N GLY A 175 -21.17 -7.59 11.45
CA GLY A 175 -20.46 -8.85 11.18
C GLY A 175 -19.10 -8.98 11.87
N GLU A 176 -18.52 -10.17 11.73
CA GLU A 176 -17.23 -10.55 12.31
C GLU A 176 -16.33 -11.14 11.23
N ALA A 177 -15.05 -10.74 11.20
CA ALA A 177 -14.01 -11.37 10.40
C ALA A 177 -13.16 -12.31 11.28
N TYR A 178 -12.73 -13.43 10.72
CA TYR A 178 -11.81 -14.36 11.39
C TYR A 178 -10.61 -14.65 10.49
N HIS A 179 -9.42 -14.27 10.94
CA HIS A 179 -8.14 -14.52 10.27
C HIS A 179 -7.33 -15.53 11.07
N TYR A 180 -6.87 -16.58 10.39
CA TYR A 180 -6.04 -17.61 10.98
C TYR A 180 -4.74 -17.79 10.20
N ALA A 181 -3.66 -18.05 10.94
CA ALA A 181 -2.32 -18.35 10.41
C ALA A 181 -1.63 -17.19 9.68
N GLU A 182 -1.96 -15.95 10.04
CA GLU A 182 -1.15 -14.80 9.67
C GLU A 182 0.27 -14.92 10.27
N PRO A 183 1.33 -14.42 9.58
CA PRO A 183 2.72 -14.74 9.89
C PRO A 183 3.30 -13.98 11.10
N TYR A 184 2.48 -13.54 12.04
CA TYR A 184 2.95 -12.83 13.23
C TYR A 184 3.42 -13.78 14.34
N THR A 185 4.51 -13.41 15.01
CA THR A 185 5.07 -14.19 16.13
C THR A 185 4.79 -13.58 17.50
N VAL A 186 4.27 -12.36 17.54
CA VAL A 186 3.92 -11.61 18.75
C VAL A 186 2.58 -10.91 18.55
N MET A 187 1.81 -10.74 19.63
CA MET A 187 0.51 -10.05 19.55
C MET A 187 0.63 -8.54 19.38
N GLY A 188 1.68 -7.91 19.93
CA GLY A 188 1.77 -6.46 20.05
C GLY A 188 0.91 -5.90 21.19
N ASP A 189 0.83 -4.58 21.28
CA ASP A 189 -0.04 -3.87 22.23
C ASP A 189 -1.42 -3.60 21.59
N ARG A 190 -2.49 -3.92 22.31
CA ARG A 190 -3.88 -3.69 21.88
C ARG A 190 -4.25 -2.21 21.84
N TYR A 191 -3.58 -1.40 22.66
CA TYR A 191 -3.86 0.02 22.80
C TYR A 191 -2.90 0.89 21.99
N ALA A 192 -1.92 0.29 21.31
CA ALA A 192 -1.09 0.99 20.36
C ALA A 192 -1.89 1.25 19.08
N PHE A 193 -1.84 2.48 18.60
CA PHE A 193 -2.51 2.92 17.38
C PHE A 193 -1.51 3.61 16.48
N ASP A 194 -1.83 3.68 15.18
CA ASP A 194 -1.02 4.39 14.20
C ASP A 194 0.47 4.05 14.37
N GLU A 195 1.37 5.04 14.40
CA GLU A 195 2.83 4.85 14.44
C GLU A 195 3.35 3.98 15.59
N ASP A 196 2.65 3.94 16.73
CA ASP A 196 3.07 3.14 17.90
C ASP A 196 2.77 1.65 17.73
N LEU A 197 1.91 1.28 16.78
CA LEU A 197 1.53 -0.11 16.54
C LEU A 197 2.69 -0.89 15.92
N GLN A 198 3.16 -1.92 16.62
CA GLN A 198 4.25 -2.77 16.17
C GLN A 198 3.93 -3.44 14.83
N SER A 199 4.73 -3.17 13.79
CA SER A 199 4.57 -3.76 12.46
C SER A 199 4.58 -5.29 12.50
N GLU A 200 3.69 -5.89 11.70
CA GLU A 200 3.56 -7.35 11.55
C GLU A 200 3.29 -8.10 12.88
N SER A 201 2.74 -7.42 13.89
CA SER A 201 2.16 -8.03 15.09
C SER A 201 0.73 -8.52 14.85
N GLY A 202 0.18 -9.27 15.79
CA GLY A 202 -1.23 -9.66 15.76
C GLY A 202 -2.15 -8.45 15.58
N TYR A 203 -2.12 -7.49 16.51
CA TYR A 203 -2.98 -6.30 16.42
C TYR A 203 -2.73 -5.44 15.18
N PHE A 204 -1.54 -5.51 14.60
CA PHE A 204 -1.27 -4.88 13.31
C PHE A 204 -2.07 -5.50 12.16
N TYR A 205 -2.22 -6.82 12.11
CA TYR A 205 -3.02 -7.50 11.09
C TYR A 205 -4.52 -7.46 11.36
N ALA A 206 -4.93 -7.18 12.61
CA ALA A 206 -6.34 -7.06 12.97
C ALA A 206 -6.96 -5.71 12.58
N ARG A 207 -6.13 -4.73 12.18
CA ARG A 207 -6.53 -3.33 11.95
C ARG A 207 -7.31 -3.09 10.67
#